data_AF-A0A4R5Q9F2-F1
#
_entry.id   AF-A0A4R5Q9F2-F1
#
_cell.length_a   1.000
_cell.length_b   1.000
_cell.length_c   1.000
_cell.angle_alpha   90.00
_cell.angle_beta   90.00
_cell.angle_gamma   90.00
#
_symmetry.space_group_name_H-M   'P 1'
#
loop_
_entity.id
_entity.type
_entity.pdbx_description
1 polymer ?
#
loop_
_entity_poly.entity_id
_entity_poly.type
_entity_poly.pdbx_seq_one_letter_code
_entity_poly.pdbx_strand_id
1 'polypeptide(L)'
;MSDGRTFVTDGGLAIDAALAKPATLPADVLPSASGSFIERHMSSQSPDEVGLPQLVLGPDGRTYTTPNGIRLNQTYIDFLRRILPSAQVRLRTQGGREPVVILLKGEPVGVFMPVAR
;
A
#
# COMPACT_ATOMS: atom_id res chain seq x y z
N MET A 1 4.56 -4.34 -38.75
CA MET A 1 4.67 -3.11 -37.93
C MET A 1 6.09 -3.09 -37.40
N SER A 2 6.95 -2.23 -37.95
CA SER A 2 8.41 -2.26 -37.75
C SER A 2 8.96 -1.04 -36.99
N ASP A 3 8.08 -0.13 -36.55
CA ASP A 3 8.42 1.15 -35.92
C ASP A 3 8.06 1.22 -34.42
N GLY A 4 7.64 0.10 -33.81
CA GLY A 4 7.38 0.01 -32.37
C GLY A 4 6.06 0.62 -31.91
N ARG A 5 5.19 1.03 -32.83
CA ARG A 5 3.83 1.50 -32.53
C ARG A 5 2.90 0.34 -32.22
N THR A 6 2.00 0.56 -31.26
CA THR A 6 0.97 -0.42 -30.88
C THR A 6 -0.39 0.25 -30.94
N PHE A 7 -1.36 -0.45 -31.53
CA PHE A 7 -2.75 -0.06 -31.45
C PHE A 7 -3.30 -0.47 -30.08
N VAL A 8 -3.72 0.52 -29.31
CA VAL A 8 -4.44 0.29 -28.06
C VAL A 8 -5.90 0.66 -28.28
N THR A 9 -6.80 -0.23 -27.91
CA THR A 9 -8.24 0.03 -27.99
C THR A 9 -8.95 -0.48 -26.75
N ASP A 10 -9.95 0.28 -26.31
CA ASP A 10 -10.89 -0.09 -25.24
C ASP A 10 -12.24 -0.58 -25.79
N GLY A 11 -12.36 -0.75 -27.11
CA GLY A 11 -13.58 -1.15 -27.81
C GLY A 11 -14.49 0.02 -28.24
N GLY A 12 -14.24 1.25 -27.79
CA GLY A 12 -14.95 2.46 -28.25
C GLY A 12 -14.06 3.44 -29.02
N LEU A 13 -12.75 3.39 -28.80
CA LEU A 13 -11.75 4.22 -29.46
C LEU A 13 -10.48 3.41 -29.72
N ALA A 14 -9.83 3.64 -30.86
CA ALA A 14 -8.53 3.06 -31.17
C ALA A 14 -7.52 4.19 -31.36
N ILE A 15 -6.41 4.13 -30.62
CA ILE A 15 -5.34 5.13 -30.67
C ILE A 15 -4.05 4.43 -31.10
N ASP A 16 -3.36 5.05 -32.05
CA ASP A 16 -1.99 4.70 -32.40
C ASP A 16 -1.04 5.35 -31.38
N ALA A 17 -0.47 4.55 -30.50
CA ALA A 17 0.42 5.02 -29.44
C ALA A 17 1.84 4.46 -29.63
N ALA A 18 2.82 5.36 -29.58
CA ALA A 18 4.21 4.98 -29.40
C ALA A 18 4.47 4.74 -27.92
N LEU A 19 4.49 3.48 -27.50
CA LEU A 19 4.87 3.11 -26.14
C LEU A 19 6.39 3.30 -25.97
N ALA A 20 6.78 4.34 -25.24
CA ALA A 20 8.17 4.53 -24.86
C ALA A 20 8.60 3.36 -23.96
N LYS A 21 9.43 2.45 -24.50
CA LYS A 21 10.09 1.46 -23.66
C LYS A 21 11.09 2.21 -22.76
N PRO A 22 11.05 2.04 -21.44
CA PRO A 22 12.03 2.67 -20.58
C PRO A 22 13.42 2.17 -20.99
N ALA A 23 14.40 3.08 -21.05
CA ALA A 23 15.78 2.76 -21.47
C ALA A 23 16.41 1.67 -20.58
N THR A 24 15.94 1.56 -19.35
CA THR A 24 16.23 0.49 -18.41
C THR A 24 14.93 -0.04 -17.84
N LEU A 25 14.78 -1.37 -17.87
CA LEU A 25 13.72 -2.02 -17.11
C LEU A 25 13.95 -1.75 -15.61
N PRO A 26 12.90 -1.52 -14.81
CA PRO A 26 13.04 -1.48 -13.36
C PRO A 26 13.74 -2.76 -12.91
N ALA A 27 14.78 -2.62 -12.08
CA ALA A 27 15.44 -3.79 -11.52
C ALA A 27 14.47 -4.52 -10.57
N ASP A 28 14.45 -5.85 -10.62
CA ASP A 28 13.66 -6.68 -9.71
C ASP A 28 14.13 -6.60 -8.24
N VAL A 29 15.29 -5.98 -8.02
CA VAL A 29 15.89 -5.76 -6.70
C VAL A 29 15.82 -4.29 -6.34
N LEU A 30 15.19 -4.00 -5.21
CA LEU A 30 15.15 -2.65 -4.66
C LEU A 30 16.58 -2.16 -4.37
N PRO A 31 16.88 -0.86 -4.61
CA PRO A 31 18.12 -0.26 -4.15
C PRO A 31 18.33 -0.53 -2.65
N SER A 32 19.58 -0.78 -2.23
CA SER A 32 19.92 -1.11 -0.84
C SER A 32 19.41 -0.08 0.17
N ALA A 33 19.37 1.20 -0.20
CA ALA A 33 18.81 2.28 0.61
C ALA A 33 17.30 2.09 0.87
N SER A 34 16.54 1.65 -0.15
CA SER A 34 15.11 1.37 -0.03
C SER A 34 14.84 0.06 0.72
N GLY A 35 15.64 -0.97 0.47
CA GLY A 35 15.54 -2.26 1.18
C GLY A 35 15.77 -2.11 2.68
N SER A 36 16.86 -1.47 3.07
CA SER A 36 17.20 -1.22 4.49
C SER A 36 16.16 -0.36 5.22
N PHE A 37 15.50 0.56 4.51
CA PHE A 37 14.38 1.34 5.05
C PHE A 37 13.17 0.44 5.38
N ILE A 38 12.80 -0.46 4.47
CA ILE A 38 11.67 -1.39 4.66
C ILE A 38 12.00 -2.38 5.79
N GLU A 39 13.18 -2.99 5.75
CA GLU A 39 13.63 -3.96 6.76
C GLU A 39 13.58 -3.36 8.17
N ARG A 40 14.04 -2.11 8.33
CA ARG A 40 13.99 -1.39 9.61
C ARG A 40 12.55 -1.28 10.15
N HIS A 41 11.60 -0.95 9.30
CA HIS A 41 10.20 -0.80 9.71
C HIS A 41 9.55 -2.15 10.04
N MET A 42 9.82 -3.18 9.23
CA MET A 42 9.36 -4.56 9.49
C MET A 42 9.89 -5.11 10.80
N SER A 43 11.11 -4.71 11.18
CA SER A 43 11.76 -5.16 12.42
C SER A 43 11.45 -4.26 13.62
N SER A 44 10.78 -3.12 13.41
CA SER A 44 10.54 -2.14 14.48
C SER A 44 9.51 -2.65 15.48
N GLN A 45 9.90 -2.69 16.75
CA GLN A 45 8.98 -2.92 17.86
C GLN A 45 8.29 -1.60 18.19
N SER A 46 7.02 -1.49 17.85
CA SER A 46 6.21 -0.32 18.19
C SER A 46 5.09 -0.75 19.13
N PRO A 47 4.77 0.06 20.17
CA PRO A 47 3.77 -0.32 21.16
C PRO A 47 2.34 -0.28 20.61
N ASP A 48 2.08 0.52 19.58
CA ASP A 48 0.72 0.78 19.09
C ASP A 48 0.34 -0.18 17.97
N GLU A 49 -0.42 -1.22 18.33
CA GLU A 49 -1.06 -2.14 17.40
C GLU A 49 -2.59 -1.98 17.41
N VAL A 50 -3.17 -1.84 16.23
CA VAL A 50 -4.60 -1.64 16.02
C VAL A 50 -5.15 -2.77 15.16
N GLY A 51 -6.20 -3.45 15.63
CA GLY A 51 -6.89 -4.45 14.83
C GLY A 51 -7.74 -3.82 13.73
N LEU A 52 -7.88 -4.49 12.58
CA LEU A 52 -8.78 -4.03 11.51
C LEU A 52 -10.22 -3.72 11.94
N PRO A 53 -10.83 -4.45 12.90
CA PRO A 53 -12.18 -4.14 13.39
C PRO A 53 -12.28 -2.83 14.16
N GLN A 54 -11.17 -2.30 14.68
CA GLN A 54 -11.14 -1.06 15.46
C GLN A 54 -11.06 0.18 14.57
N LEU A 55 -10.92 0.01 13.25
CA LEU A 55 -10.87 1.10 12.29
C LEU A 55 -12.27 1.62 11.99
N VAL A 56 -12.45 2.92 12.16
CA VAL A 56 -13.72 3.62 11.93
C VAL A 56 -13.64 4.38 10.62
N LEU A 57 -14.69 4.30 9.79
CA LEU A 57 -14.75 5.07 8.55
C LEU A 57 -14.82 6.57 8.88
N GLY A 58 -13.93 7.34 8.26
CA GLY A 58 -13.86 8.79 8.43
C GLY A 58 -15.05 9.51 7.80
N PRO A 59 -15.27 10.79 8.16
CA PRO A 59 -16.44 11.55 7.74
C PRO A 59 -16.49 11.83 6.23
N ASP A 60 -15.34 11.79 5.55
CA ASP A 60 -15.26 11.95 4.09
C ASP A 60 -15.56 10.65 3.32
N GLY A 61 -15.75 9.54 4.04
CA GLY A 61 -16.00 8.22 3.46
C GLY A 61 -14.83 7.66 2.64
N ARG A 62 -13.65 8.30 2.65
CA ARG A 62 -12.49 7.96 1.81
C ARG A 62 -11.31 7.42 2.61
N THR A 63 -11.37 7.55 3.92
CA THR A 63 -10.30 7.14 4.83
C THR A 63 -10.88 6.38 6.01
N TYR A 64 -10.13 5.42 6.54
CA TYR A 64 -10.36 4.88 7.88
C TYR A 64 -9.46 5.58 8.89
N THR A 65 -9.92 5.70 10.13
CA THR A 65 -9.17 6.32 11.21
C THR A 65 -8.89 5.28 12.28
N THR A 66 -7.62 5.20 12.72
CA THR A 66 -7.23 4.41 13.89
C THR A 66 -7.70 5.09 15.19
N PRO A 67 -7.78 4.37 16.32
CA PRO A 67 -8.06 5.00 17.62
C PRO A 67 -7.11 6.16 17.98
N ASN A 68 -5.87 6.11 17.48
CA ASN A 68 -4.86 7.14 17.69
C ASN A 68 -4.92 8.28 16.66
N GLY A 69 -5.96 8.32 15.81
CA GLY A 69 -6.20 9.42 14.87
C GLY A 69 -5.32 9.40 13.61
N ILE A 70 -4.78 8.23 13.23
CA ILE A 70 -4.03 8.05 11.98
C ILE A 70 -5.02 7.71 10.87
N ARG A 71 -4.92 8.42 9.73
CA ARG A 71 -5.79 8.22 8.56
C ARG A 71 -5.17 7.21 7.61
N LEU A 72 -5.96 6.22 7.21
CA LEU A 72 -5.57 5.12 6.33
C LEU A 72 -6.44 5.14 5.08
N ASN A 73 -5.86 4.84 3.92
CA ASN A 73 -6.58 4.84 2.65
C ASN A 73 -7.65 3.74 2.66
N GLN A 74 -8.91 4.09 2.37
CA GLN A 74 -10.02 3.15 2.34
C GLN A 74 -9.76 1.95 1.44
N THR A 75 -9.23 2.17 0.23
CA THR A 75 -9.03 1.11 -0.77
C THR A 75 -8.14 0.00 -0.24
N TYR A 76 -7.07 0.35 0.48
CA TYR A 76 -6.18 -0.64 1.08
C TYR A 76 -6.83 -1.38 2.23
N ILE A 77 -7.56 -0.68 3.10
CA ILE A 77 -8.22 -1.33 4.24
C ILE A 77 -9.34 -2.27 3.77
N ASP A 78 -10.16 -1.84 2.81
CA ASP A 78 -11.22 -2.66 2.24
C ASP A 78 -10.64 -3.89 1.52
N PHE A 79 -9.54 -3.71 0.79
CA PHE A 79 -8.81 -4.83 0.20
C PHE A 79 -8.34 -5.82 1.26
N LEU A 80 -7.65 -5.36 2.32
CA LEU A 80 -7.14 -6.21 3.40
C LEU A 80 -8.28 -6.96 4.12
N ARG A 81 -9.40 -6.29 4.40
CA ARG A 81 -10.58 -6.91 5.01
C ARG A 81 -11.19 -8.00 4.14
N ARG A 82 -11.09 -7.89 2.82
CA ARG A 82 -11.58 -8.88 1.86
C ARG A 82 -10.69 -10.12 1.77
N ILE A 83 -9.37 -9.94 1.85
CA ILE A 83 -8.41 -11.01 1.58
C ILE A 83 -7.82 -11.65 2.83
N LEU A 84 -7.89 -10.99 3.99
CA LEU A 84 -7.30 -11.47 5.24
C LEU A 84 -8.35 -11.65 6.34
N PRO A 85 -8.18 -12.63 7.25
CA PRO A 85 -9.05 -12.82 8.39
C PRO A 85 -8.89 -11.65 9.37
N SER A 86 -9.86 -10.73 9.37
CA SER A 86 -9.77 -9.44 10.08
C SER A 86 -9.44 -9.56 11.59
N ALA A 87 -9.83 -10.66 12.24
CA ALA A 87 -9.52 -10.92 13.65
C ALA A 87 -8.04 -11.20 13.93
N GLN A 88 -7.26 -11.62 12.92
CA GLN A 88 -5.85 -12.00 13.05
C GLN A 88 -4.90 -10.93 12.50
N VAL A 89 -5.43 -9.88 11.88
CA VAL A 89 -4.64 -8.79 11.33
C VAL A 89 -4.50 -7.66 12.34
N ARG A 90 -3.26 -7.27 12.60
CA ARG A 90 -2.91 -6.07 13.35
C ARG A 90 -2.19 -5.08 12.44
N LEU A 91 -2.39 -3.81 12.70
CA LEU A 91 -1.69 -2.71 12.06
C LEU A 91 -0.82 -2.06 13.12
N ARG A 92 0.50 -2.16 12.97
CA ARG A 92 1.44 -1.47 13.83
C ARG A 92 1.71 -0.08 13.29
N THR A 93 1.55 0.92 14.15
CA THR A 93 1.65 2.34 13.77
C THR A 93 2.66 3.08 14.64
N GLN A 94 3.33 4.09 14.08
CA GLN A 94 4.29 4.96 14.79
C GLN A 94 3.96 6.45 14.71
N GLY A 95 3.11 6.85 13.78
CA GLY A 95 2.70 8.25 13.59
C GLY A 95 2.05 8.46 12.24
N GLY A 96 1.48 9.65 12.02
CA GLY A 96 0.76 9.97 10.77
C GLY A 96 1.63 10.13 9.52
N ARG A 97 2.95 10.03 9.65
CA ARG A 97 3.91 10.10 8.53
C ARG A 97 4.80 8.87 8.43
N GLU A 98 4.71 7.96 9.40
CA GLU A 98 5.49 6.74 9.43
C GLU A 98 4.72 5.62 8.72
N PRO A 99 5.41 4.70 8.03
CA PRO A 99 4.78 3.54 7.42
C PRO A 99 3.98 2.71 8.44
N VAL A 100 2.85 2.18 7.99
CA VAL A 100 2.03 1.24 8.76
C VAL A 100 2.42 -0.17 8.39
N VAL A 101 2.80 -0.97 9.38
CA VAL A 101 3.18 -2.37 9.20
C VAL A 101 1.96 -3.26 9.38
N ILE A 102 1.73 -4.15 8.42
CA ILE A 102 0.67 -5.16 8.46
C ILE A 102 1.25 -6.40 9.13
N LEU A 103 0.64 -6.82 10.24
CA LEU A 103 0.98 -8.03 10.95
C LEU A 103 -0.13 -9.06 10.77
N LEU A 104 0.22 -10.28 10.41
CA LEU A 104 -0.69 -11.42 10.36
C LEU A 104 -0.21 -12.46 11.36
N LYS A 105 -1.03 -12.76 12.38
CA LYS A 105 -0.65 -13.66 13.48
C LYS A 105 0.66 -13.24 14.20
N GLY A 106 0.92 -11.93 14.25
CA GLY A 106 2.12 -11.36 14.87
C GLY A 106 3.31 -11.18 13.93
N GLU A 107 3.28 -11.76 12.72
CA GLU A 107 4.37 -11.68 11.75
C GLU A 107 4.16 -10.54 10.75
N PRO A 108 5.20 -9.73 10.44
CA PRO A 108 5.11 -8.68 9.42
C PRO A 108 4.98 -9.29 8.02
N VAL A 109 3.90 -8.92 7.32
CA VAL A 109 3.58 -9.40 5.97
C VAL A 109 3.53 -8.29 4.91
N GLY A 110 3.65 -7.03 5.33
CA GLY A 110 3.66 -5.91 4.40
C GLY A 110 3.67 -4.56 5.09
N VAL A 111 3.78 -3.51 4.27
CA VAL A 111 3.83 -2.12 4.70
C VAL A 111 3.07 -1.25 3.73
N PHE A 112 2.43 -0.18 4.21
CA PHE A 112 1.85 0.85 3.37
C PHE A 112 1.91 2.21 4.08
N MET A 113 1.80 3.29 3.31
CA MET A 113 1.83 4.65 3.86
C MET A 113 0.45 5.10 4.36
N PRO A 114 0.37 5.76 5.54
CA PRO A 114 -0.82 6.46 5.95
C PRO A 114 -1.11 7.66 5.02
N VAL A 115 -2.35 8.14 5.05
CA VAL A 115 -2.76 9.34 4.31
C VAL A 115 -2.37 10.56 5.13
N ALA A 116 -1.69 11.52 4.49
CA ALA A 116 -1.37 12.80 5.13
C ALA A 116 -2.65 13.50 5.61
N ARG A 117 -2.53 14.22 6.74
CA ARG A 117 -3.64 15.04 7.26
C ARG A 117 -3.95 16.20 6.32
#